data_AF-A0A960K407-F1
#
_entry.id   AF-A0A960K407-F1
#
_cell.length_a   1.000
_cell.length_b   1.000
_cell.length_c   1.000
_cell.angle_alpha   90.00
_cell.angle_beta   90.00
_cell.angle_gamma   90.00
#
_symmetry.space_group_name_H-M   'P 1'
#
loop_
_entity.id
_entity.type
_entity.pdbx_description
1 polymer ?
#
loop_
_entity_poly.entity_id
_entity_poly.type
_entity_poly.pdbx_seq_one_letter_code
_entity_poly.pdbx_strand_id
1 'polypeptide(L)'
;LIEQVLFTRPGERVNRPEFGSGLLQLVFAPASAELAASLQFTVQAALQQYLADSLEIDEVAVASEDSTLRVRVRYRLRSEEEGRVVEFVRSAS
;
A
#
# COMPACT_ATOMS: atom_id res chain seq x y z
N LEU A 1 -4.72 0.36 10.29
CA LEU A 1 -3.54 1.23 10.08
C LEU A 1 -2.93 1.04 8.67
N ILE A 2 -2.70 -0.19 8.21
CA ILE A 2 -2.26 -0.46 6.82
C ILE A 2 -3.16 0.26 5.80
N GLU A 3 -4.48 0.09 5.90
CA GLU A 3 -5.46 0.74 5.02
C GLU A 3 -5.32 2.26 4.96
N GLN A 4 -4.99 2.92 6.08
CA GLN A 4 -4.80 4.38 6.12
C GLN A 4 -3.54 4.80 5.37
N VAL A 5 -2.45 4.03 5.43
CA VAL A 5 -1.24 4.33 4.64
C VAL A 5 -1.51 4.09 3.16
N LEU A 6 -2.21 3.00 2.82
CA LEU A 6 -2.52 2.64 1.44
C LEU A 6 -3.42 3.67 0.74
N PHE A 7 -4.49 4.11 1.40
CA PHE A 7 -5.52 4.94 0.75
C PHE A 7 -5.51 6.41 1.16
N THR A 8 -4.43 6.89 1.75
CA THR A 8 -4.18 8.33 1.90
C THR A 8 -3.21 8.82 0.84
N ARG A 9 -3.55 9.94 0.20
CA ARG A 9 -2.65 10.61 -0.74
C ARG A 9 -1.63 11.45 0.03
N PRO A 10 -0.33 11.40 -0.34
CA PRO A 10 0.62 12.40 0.15
C PRO A 10 0.08 13.82 -0.10
N GLY A 11 0.17 14.68 0.91
CA GLY A 11 -0.38 16.04 0.95
C GLY A 11 -1.80 16.13 1.54
N GLU A 12 -2.52 15.02 1.70
CA GLU A 12 -3.90 15.04 2.21
C GLU A 12 -3.98 15.40 3.70
N ARG A 13 -2.97 15.04 4.49
CA ARG A 13 -2.89 15.36 5.92
C ARG A 13 -2.04 16.60 6.11
N VAL A 14 -2.65 17.74 6.44
CA VAL A 14 -1.98 19.04 6.64
C VAL A 14 -0.79 18.94 7.61
N ASN A 15 -0.95 18.22 8.72
CA ASN A 15 0.10 18.08 9.74
C ASN A 15 1.10 16.94 9.45
N ARG A 16 0.90 16.15 8.38
CA ARG A 16 1.78 15.05 7.94
C ARG A 16 1.72 14.92 6.41
N PRO A 17 2.26 15.90 5.66
CA PRO A 17 2.14 15.93 4.20
C PRO A 17 2.77 14.71 3.53
N GLU A 18 3.82 14.13 4.11
CA GLU A 18 4.46 12.94 3.55
C GLU A 18 3.66 11.65 3.76
N PHE A 19 2.60 11.67 4.60
CA PHE A 19 1.84 10.46 4.95
C PHE A 19 0.97 9.98 3.79
N GLY A 20 1.13 8.71 3.43
CA GLY A 20 0.41 8.06 2.34
C GLY A 20 1.35 7.23 1.47
N SER A 21 0.81 6.56 0.45
CA SER A 21 1.58 5.70 -0.45
C SER A 21 1.47 6.06 -1.93
N GLY A 22 0.59 7.00 -2.29
CA GLY A 22 0.33 7.36 -3.69
C GLY A 22 -0.41 6.28 -4.49
N LEU A 23 -0.77 5.16 -3.87
CA LEU A 23 -1.38 3.98 -4.49
C LEU A 23 -2.60 4.29 -5.38
N LEU A 24 -3.41 5.28 -5.00
CA LEU A 24 -4.60 5.68 -5.75
C LEU A 24 -4.30 6.23 -7.15
N GLN A 25 -3.03 6.53 -7.46
CA GLN A 25 -2.59 6.91 -8.80
C GLN A 25 -2.71 5.73 -9.81
N LEU A 26 -2.67 4.47 -9.35
CA LEU A 26 -2.80 3.28 -10.23
C LEU A 26 -4.20 3.06 -10.78
N VAL A 27 -5.24 3.43 -10.03
CA VAL A 27 -6.65 3.13 -10.40
C VAL A 27 -7.03 3.78 -11.74
N PHE A 28 -6.30 4.83 -12.14
CA PHE A 28 -6.55 5.60 -13.37
C PHE A 28 -5.40 5.58 -14.37
N ALA A 29 -4.32 4.84 -14.10
CA ALA A 29 -3.16 4.81 -14.98
C ALA A 29 -3.23 3.64 -15.98
N PRO A 30 -2.66 3.79 -17.19
CA PRO A 30 -2.52 2.66 -18.10
C PRO A 30 -1.74 1.55 -17.40
N ALA A 31 -2.31 0.35 -17.33
CA ALA A 31 -1.72 -0.79 -16.62
C ALA A 31 -0.43 -1.25 -17.32
N SER A 32 0.69 -0.57 -17.04
CA SER A 32 2.03 -0.98 -17.44
C SER A 32 2.72 -1.71 -16.28
N ALA A 33 3.50 -2.75 -16.59
CA ALA A 33 4.18 -3.55 -15.58
C ALA A 33 5.21 -2.72 -14.78
N GLU A 34 5.84 -1.75 -15.43
CA GLU A 34 6.82 -0.83 -14.83
C GLU A 34 6.17 0.06 -13.78
N LEU A 35 4.97 0.55 -14.07
CA LEU A 35 4.21 1.37 -13.14
C LEU A 35 3.76 0.55 -11.93
N ALA A 36 3.26 -0.67 -12.16
CA ALA A 36 2.87 -1.60 -11.09
C ALA A 36 4.05 -1.91 -10.14
N ALA A 37 5.22 -2.22 -10.69
CA ALA A 37 6.43 -2.47 -9.90
C ALA A 37 6.88 -1.23 -9.11
N SER A 38 6.85 -0.05 -9.74
CA SER A 38 7.21 1.21 -9.08
C SER A 38 6.29 1.51 -7.89
N LEU A 39 4.98 1.32 -8.06
CA LEU A 39 4.03 1.52 -6.97
C LEU A 39 4.12 0.46 -5.89
N GLN A 40 4.37 -0.79 -6.23
CA GLN A 40 4.64 -1.82 -5.23
C GLN A 40 5.81 -1.39 -4.33
N PHE A 41 6.88 -0.87 -4.91
CA PHE A 41 8.03 -0.33 -4.16
C PHE A 41 7.63 0.88 -3.29
N THR A 42 6.91 1.86 -3.84
CA THR A 42 6.44 3.03 -3.09
C THR A 42 5.53 2.65 -1.92
N VAL A 43 4.60 1.71 -2.14
CA VAL A 43 3.71 1.20 -1.09
C VAL A 43 4.52 0.50 0.00
N GLN A 44 5.45 -0.37 -0.37
CA GLN A 44 6.30 -1.06 0.59
C GLN A 44 7.12 -0.06 1.42
N ALA A 45 7.73 0.94 0.79
CA ALA A 45 8.48 2.00 1.45
C ALA A 45 7.60 2.80 2.42
N ALA A 46 6.38 3.18 2.02
CA ALA A 46 5.45 3.90 2.89
C ALA A 46 5.01 3.06 4.10
N LEU A 47 4.70 1.78 3.91
CA LEU A 47 4.34 0.89 5.01
C LEU A 47 5.51 0.71 5.98
N GLN A 48 6.73 0.55 5.48
CA GLN A 48 7.93 0.50 6.32
C GLN A 48 8.13 1.83 7.06
N GLN A 49 8.07 2.97 6.37
CA GLN A 49 8.26 4.28 6.98
C GLN A 49 7.29 4.57 8.13
N TYR A 50 6.01 4.20 7.97
CA TYR A 50 4.97 4.58 8.93
C TYR A 50 4.59 3.49 9.94
N LEU A 51 4.87 2.21 9.63
CA LEU A 51 4.43 1.09 10.44
C LEU A 51 5.58 0.19 10.92
N ALA A 52 6.85 0.49 10.59
CA ALA A 52 7.99 -0.34 11.00
C ALA A 52 8.14 -0.50 12.53
N ASP A 53 7.60 0.41 13.34
CA ASP A 53 7.65 0.30 14.80
C ASP A 53 6.70 -0.80 15.34
N SER A 54 5.66 -1.15 14.57
CA SER A 54 4.63 -2.11 15.01
C SER A 54 4.60 -3.38 14.14
N LEU A 55 4.95 -3.26 12.86
CA LEU A 55 4.84 -4.30 11.85
C LEU A 55 6.18 -4.54 11.16
N GLU A 56 6.46 -5.81 10.88
CA GLU A 56 7.46 -6.21 9.90
C GLU A 56 6.75 -6.54 8.59
N ILE A 57 7.08 -5.81 7.51
CA ILE A 57 6.45 -6.00 6.20
C ILE A 57 7.29 -6.98 5.41
N ASP A 58 6.76 -8.18 5.17
CA ASP A 58 7.48 -9.22 4.46
C ASP A 58 7.28 -9.11 2.93
N GLU A 59 6.07 -8.74 2.50
CA GLU A 59 5.73 -8.65 1.08
C GLU A 59 4.53 -7.73 0.84
N VAL A 60 4.59 -7.00 -0.26
CA VAL A 60 3.48 -6.23 -0.81
C VAL A 60 3.31 -6.67 -2.25
N ALA A 61 2.09 -7.01 -2.65
CA ALA A 61 1.73 -7.29 -4.04
C ALA A 61 0.60 -6.34 -4.45
N VAL A 62 0.76 -5.69 -5.59
CA VAL A 62 -0.22 -4.74 -6.15
C VAL A 62 -0.60 -5.22 -7.54
N ALA A 63 -1.90 -5.36 -7.78
CA ALA A 63 -2.45 -5.72 -9.09
C ALA A 63 -3.57 -4.75 -9.46
N SER A 64 -3.67 -4.41 -10.75
CA SER A 64 -4.75 -3.61 -11.32
C SER A 64 -5.39 -4.38 -12.48
N GLU A 65 -6.69 -4.58 -12.43
CA GLU A 65 -7.49 -5.32 -13.41
C GLU A 65 -8.84 -4.62 -13.56
N ASP A 66 -9.23 -4.24 -14.79
CA ASP A 66 -10.55 -3.64 -15.09
C ASP A 66 -10.97 -2.51 -14.13
N SER A 67 -10.09 -1.53 -13.92
CA SER A 67 -10.30 -0.41 -12.98
C SER A 67 -10.48 -0.81 -11.51
N THR A 68 -10.10 -2.04 -11.18
CA THR A 68 -10.06 -2.59 -9.82
C THR A 68 -8.62 -2.81 -9.40
N LEU A 69 -8.25 -2.16 -8.32
CA LEU A 69 -6.97 -2.32 -7.66
C LEU A 69 -7.10 -3.34 -6.52
N ARG A 70 -6.21 -4.34 -6.52
CA ARG A 70 -6.03 -5.31 -5.43
C ARG A 70 -4.66 -5.12 -4.81
N VAL A 71 -4.60 -5.00 -3.49
CA VAL A 71 -3.35 -4.91 -2.73
C VAL A 71 -3.34 -5.99 -1.67
N ARG A 72 -2.34 -6.87 -1.73
CA ARG A 72 -2.10 -7.90 -0.72
C ARG A 72 -0.84 -7.53 0.05
N VAL A 73 -0.93 -7.54 1.37
CA VAL A 73 0.20 -7.25 2.27
C VAL A 73 0.38 -8.43 3.21
N ARG A 74 1.57 -9.01 3.20
CA ARG A 74 2.02 -10.01 4.17
C ARG A 74 2.93 -9.35 5.18
N TYR A 75 2.60 -9.52 6.46
CA TYR A 75 3.27 -8.83 7.55
C TYR A 75 3.23 -9.64 8.83
N ARG A 76 4.12 -9.32 9.77
CA ARG A 76 4.08 -9.81 11.15
C ARG A 76 3.95 -8.66 12.12
N LEU A 77 3.22 -8.88 13.22
CA LEU A 77 3.29 -7.98 14.37
C LEU A 77 4.61 -8.23 15.08
N ARG A 78 5.35 -7.19 15.48
CA ARG A 78 6.64 -7.40 16.15
C ARG A 78 6.56 -8.16 17.46
N SER A 79 5.39 -8.20 18.09
CA SER A 79 5.11 -8.95 19.31
C SER A 79 4.74 -10.41 19.06
N GLU A 80 4.59 -10.84 17.80
CA GLU A 80 4.09 -12.17 17.42
C GLU A 80 5.00 -12.82 16.37
N GLU A 81 5.12 -14.14 16.41
CA GLU A 81 5.91 -14.88 15.42
C GLU A 81 5.09 -15.24 14.17
N GLU A 82 3.76 -15.19 14.24
CA GLU A 82 2.87 -15.65 13.18
C GLU A 82 2.65 -14.60 12.08
N GLY A 83 2.90 -15.00 10.83
CA GLY A 83 2.65 -14.20 9.64
C GLY A 83 1.16 -14.01 9.36
N ARG A 84 0.77 -12.77 9.07
CA ARG A 84 -0.59 -12.39 8.70
C ARG A 84 -0.62 -11.87 7.27
N VAL A 85 -1.76 -12.07 6.61
CA VAL A 85 -2.03 -11.54 5.29
C VAL A 85 -3.31 -10.72 5.34
N VAL A 86 -3.27 -9.53 4.76
CA VAL A 86 -4.46 -8.71 4.54
C VAL A 86 -4.57 -8.35 3.06
N GLU A 87 -5.79 -8.33 2.55
CA GLU A 87 -6.08 -7.97 1.16
C GLU A 87 -7.09 -6.83 1.13
N PHE A 88 -6.80 -5.82 0.31
CA PHE A 88 -7.65 -4.67 0.07
C PHE A 88 -8.02 -4.60 -1.41
N VAL A 89 -9.29 -4.32 -1.69
CA VAL A 89 -9.81 -4.17 -3.06
C VAL A 89 -10.52 -2.83 -3.18
N ARG A 90 -10.19 -2.07 -4.23
CA ARG A 90 -10.80 -0.76 -4.56
C ARG A 90 -11.12 -0.70 -6.05
N SER A 91 -12.35 -0.36 -6.40
CA SER A 91 -12.76 -0.06 -7.77
C SER A 91 -12.90 1.45 -7.99
N ALA A 92 -12.62 1.91 -9.23
CA ALA A 92 -13.10 3.22 -9.67
C ALA A 92 -14.63 3.17 -9.74
N SER A 93 -15.33 4.05 -9.01
CA SER A 93 -16.77 4.29 -9.14
C SER A 93 -17.03 5.59 -9.87
#